data_AF-A0A135WPZ0-F1
#
_entry.id   AF-A0A135WPZ0-F1
#
_cell.length_a   1.000
_cell.length_b   1.000
_cell.length_c   1.000
_cell.angle_alpha   90.00
_cell.angle_beta   90.00
_cell.angle_gamma   90.00
#
_symmetry.space_group_name_H-M   'P 1'
#
loop_
_entity.id
_entity.type
_entity.pdbx_description
1 polymer ?
#
loop_
_entity_poly.entity_id
_entity_poly.type
_entity_poly.pdbx_seq_one_letter_code
_entity_poly.pdbx_strand_id
1 'polypeptide(L)'
;MIKRITIIIIIAIVAIVGAIFFISSLDNHTNDKYADRQSKKPSSGNENKEIREANPSLDSIFDLAKQGEIPGGTIVVGETTADEVQESLGKPDETADTNVGLFLNYPSDGINVGITDNIVSDLRSSQDQFTAFDLDSIESYKKPDDIHYYRDDNNDQIILVYELSDDYVLKWVLPNPTGDSDNPHVDHVSLSKEINGDHVNEENSDGFADRGNKSISLDEKIGQMIFGGVNGTEMTAETKNTIKNYHVGGIILFGNNIEGKTQTVNFLNGMKTANAENPYPLLLGVDEEGGSVTRMPEGIKSLPSSRSIGALNNPNVSFNVGTILGKQMKALGFNLDFAPVLDVNSNPNNPVIGDRSFGDNPNIVTRLGIQTMKGIQNEGVISVIKHFPGHGDTGVDSHLELPKVNKSYKELSKLELVPFKKAISEGADVSMVAHILLPKIEETYPASMSKQVITGILRDDYNFNGVVITDDLTMGAITDHYNVADAAVQSVKAGADLLLVAHDPNLIAKVFDKLKAAVENGEISEDRIDESVERIINLKMKYELSDERTPIPNVQPINEEVEVILQKVS
;
A
#
# COMPACT_ATOMS: atom_id res chain seq x y z
N MET A 1 -23.38 -63.28 27.16
CA MET A 1 -23.02 -62.06 26.41
C MET A 1 -23.27 -60.78 27.19
N ILE A 2 -24.39 -60.64 27.91
CA ILE A 2 -24.74 -59.41 28.66
C ILE A 2 -23.74 -59.06 29.78
N LYS A 3 -23.21 -60.05 30.54
CA LYS A 3 -22.24 -59.79 31.62
C LYS A 3 -20.87 -59.24 31.16
N ARG A 4 -20.45 -59.46 29.90
CA ARG A 4 -19.17 -58.93 29.39
C ARG A 4 -19.28 -57.49 28.89
N ILE A 5 -20.47 -57.07 28.43
CA ILE A 5 -20.73 -55.70 27.97
C ILE A 5 -20.83 -54.74 29.17
N THR A 6 -21.44 -55.18 30.28
CA THR A 6 -21.54 -54.37 31.51
C THR A 6 -20.17 -54.10 32.14
N ILE A 7 -19.23 -55.05 32.08
CA ILE A 7 -17.87 -54.87 32.62
C ILE A 7 -17.05 -53.88 31.78
N ILE A 8 -17.19 -53.90 30.45
CA ILE A 8 -16.49 -52.98 29.55
C ILE A 8 -17.00 -51.54 29.72
N ILE A 9 -18.31 -51.35 29.91
CA ILE A 9 -18.90 -50.02 30.16
C ILE A 9 -18.47 -49.46 31.53
N ILE A 10 -18.38 -50.31 32.57
CA ILE A 10 -17.89 -49.88 33.88
C ILE A 10 -16.40 -49.51 33.84
N ILE A 11 -15.57 -50.25 33.10
CA ILE A 11 -14.15 -49.93 32.93
C ILE A 11 -13.96 -48.62 32.14
N ALA A 12 -14.78 -48.36 31.12
CA ALA A 12 -14.74 -47.11 30.35
C ALA A 12 -15.17 -45.89 31.20
N ILE A 13 -16.18 -46.03 32.05
CA ILE A 13 -16.63 -44.95 32.95
C ILE A 13 -15.58 -44.67 34.03
N VAL A 14 -14.93 -45.71 34.59
CA VAL A 14 -13.85 -45.54 35.57
C VAL A 14 -12.60 -44.88 34.94
N ALA A 15 -12.30 -45.18 33.67
CA ALA A 15 -11.21 -44.53 32.95
C ALA A 15 -11.48 -43.04 32.64
N ILE A 16 -12.72 -42.69 32.31
CA ILE A 16 -13.13 -41.29 32.05
C ILE A 16 -13.14 -40.46 33.34
N VAL A 17 -13.64 -41.01 34.45
CA VAL A 17 -13.61 -40.34 35.77
C VAL A 17 -12.17 -40.20 36.28
N GLY A 18 -11.30 -41.18 36.02
CA GLY A 18 -9.87 -41.12 36.33
C GLY A 18 -9.12 -40.05 35.53
N ALA A 19 -9.45 -39.86 34.25
CA ALA A 19 -8.84 -38.82 33.41
C ALA A 19 -9.26 -37.40 33.85
N ILE A 20 -10.52 -37.21 34.24
CA ILE A 20 -11.03 -35.93 34.74
C ILE A 20 -10.37 -35.56 36.08
N PHE A 21 -10.15 -36.54 36.98
CA PHE A 21 -9.49 -36.30 38.27
C PHE A 21 -7.97 -36.07 38.15
N PHE A 22 -7.34 -36.63 37.10
CA PHE A 22 -5.92 -36.41 36.83
C PHE A 22 -5.65 -35.01 36.25
N ILE A 23 -6.54 -34.53 35.37
CA ILE A 23 -6.48 -33.16 34.82
C ILE A 23 -6.73 -32.13 35.92
N SER A 24 -7.68 -32.35 36.83
CA SER A 24 -7.92 -31.43 37.96
C SER A 24 -6.84 -31.48 39.05
N SER A 25 -5.96 -32.49 39.05
CA SER A 25 -4.85 -32.61 40.00
C SER A 25 -3.53 -32.03 39.49
N LEU A 26 -3.42 -31.75 38.19
CA LEU A 26 -2.23 -31.13 37.59
C LEU A 26 -2.26 -29.60 37.64
N ASP A 27 -3.45 -28.99 37.81
CA ASP A 27 -3.62 -27.53 37.95
C ASP A 27 -3.35 -26.97 39.36
N ASN A 28 -3.02 -27.81 40.36
CA ASN A 28 -3.02 -27.38 41.77
C ASN A 28 -1.66 -27.43 42.51
N HIS A 29 -0.52 -27.50 41.82
CA HIS A 29 0.79 -27.44 42.49
C HIS A 29 1.93 -26.76 41.69
N THR A 30 1.92 -25.43 41.66
CA THR A 30 3.09 -24.50 41.74
C THR A 30 2.48 -23.12 42.05
N ASN A 31 2.76 -22.38 43.12
CA ASN A 31 3.80 -22.39 44.12
C ASN A 31 3.23 -21.82 45.42
N ASP A 32 3.24 -22.63 46.49
CA ASP A 32 3.05 -22.15 47.86
C ASP A 32 4.41 -22.26 48.57
N LYS A 33 5.24 -21.23 48.40
CA LYS A 33 6.44 -20.99 49.23
C LYS A 33 6.72 -19.49 49.26
N TYR A 34 5.89 -18.71 49.96
CA TYR A 34 6.29 -17.53 50.73
C TYR A 34 5.12 -17.10 51.64
N ALA A 35 4.70 -17.99 52.53
CA ALA A 35 3.85 -17.64 53.66
C ALA A 35 4.57 -18.02 54.95
N ASP A 36 5.29 -17.06 55.54
CA ASP A 36 5.47 -17.03 56.99
C ASP A 36 5.14 -15.62 57.49
N ARG A 37 4.26 -15.61 58.51
CA ARG A 37 3.91 -14.51 59.44
C ARG A 37 2.79 -13.54 59.04
N GLN A 38 1.56 -14.03 59.22
CA GLN A 38 0.54 -13.20 59.88
C GLN A 38 0.81 -13.12 61.39
N SER A 39 0.95 -11.90 61.92
CA SER A 39 0.06 -11.37 62.97
C SER A 39 0.58 -10.05 63.53
N LYS A 40 -0.19 -8.97 63.28
CA LYS A 40 -0.59 -7.93 64.24
C LYS A 40 -1.25 -6.76 63.49
N LYS A 41 -2.58 -6.69 63.54
CA LYS A 41 -3.29 -5.40 63.68
C LYS A 41 -3.19 -5.02 65.18
N PRO A 42 -3.24 -3.74 65.60
CA PRO A 42 -4.01 -2.65 64.96
C PRO A 42 -3.36 -1.25 64.98
N SER A 43 -3.71 -0.38 64.02
CA SER A 43 -4.39 0.90 64.30
C SER A 43 -4.56 1.73 63.03
N SER A 44 -5.66 2.47 63.01
CA SER A 44 -5.95 3.62 62.16
C SER A 44 -4.75 4.53 61.84
N GLY A 45 -4.60 4.80 60.54
CA GLY A 45 -3.85 5.89 59.93
C GLY A 45 -4.11 5.78 58.42
N ASN A 46 -5.16 6.44 57.91
CA ASN A 46 -5.02 7.54 56.95
C ASN A 46 -3.59 7.87 56.52
N GLU A 47 -3.43 8.12 55.20
CA GLU A 47 -2.22 8.42 54.40
C GLU A 47 -1.75 7.19 53.61
N ASN A 48 -1.83 7.06 52.28
CA ASN A 48 -2.27 7.91 51.17
C ASN A 48 -3.00 7.02 50.15
N LYS A 49 -4.33 7.13 50.08
CA LYS A 49 -5.06 6.90 48.81
C LYS A 49 -4.99 8.26 48.14
N GLU A 50 -3.89 8.50 47.42
CA GLU A 50 -3.72 9.77 46.72
C GLU A 50 -4.88 9.93 45.75
N ILE A 51 -5.44 11.13 45.83
CA ILE A 51 -6.60 11.59 45.09
C ILE A 51 -6.24 11.44 43.62
N ARG A 52 -7.02 10.65 42.87
CA ARG A 52 -6.97 10.63 41.40
C ARG A 52 -7.17 12.07 40.96
N GLU A 53 -6.11 12.73 40.49
CA GLU A 53 -6.13 14.14 40.15
C GLU A 53 -7.12 14.34 39.02
N ALA A 54 -8.16 15.15 39.27
CA ALA A 54 -9.11 15.54 38.23
C ALA A 54 -8.45 16.38 37.11
N ASN A 55 -7.22 16.87 37.35
CA ASN A 55 -6.36 17.60 36.42
C ASN A 55 -4.91 17.09 36.62
N PRO A 56 -4.50 16.01 35.95
CA PRO A 56 -3.14 15.49 36.07
C PRO A 56 -2.12 16.50 35.54
N SER A 57 -0.90 16.50 36.08
CA SER A 57 0.23 17.24 35.48
C SER A 57 0.88 16.46 34.33
N LEU A 58 1.59 17.12 33.41
CA LEU A 58 2.36 16.45 32.36
C LEU A 58 3.40 15.48 32.96
N ASP A 59 4.08 15.87 34.03
CA ASP A 59 4.98 14.97 34.79
C ASP A 59 4.27 13.67 35.18
N SER A 60 3.08 13.79 35.80
CA SER A 60 2.30 12.63 36.22
C SER A 60 1.85 11.75 35.05
N ILE A 61 1.50 12.34 33.90
CA ILE A 61 1.07 11.57 32.72
C ILE A 61 2.24 10.76 32.17
N PHE A 62 3.40 11.39 31.99
CA PHE A 62 4.58 10.70 31.48
C PHE A 62 5.09 9.62 32.44
N ASP A 63 5.00 9.83 33.75
CA ASP A 63 5.41 8.83 34.74
C ASP A 63 4.45 7.64 34.83
N LEU A 64 3.14 7.87 34.68
CA LEU A 64 2.16 6.79 34.56
C LEU A 64 2.32 6.02 33.24
N ALA A 65 2.57 6.73 32.13
CA ALA A 65 2.72 6.10 30.82
C ALA A 65 3.92 5.13 30.75
N LYS A 66 5.02 5.43 31.47
CA LYS A 66 6.16 4.50 31.64
C LYS A 66 5.79 3.20 32.37
N GLN A 67 4.67 3.21 33.08
CA GLN A 67 4.12 2.06 33.81
C GLN A 67 2.97 1.40 33.04
N GLY A 68 2.69 1.83 31.81
CA GLY A 68 1.55 1.33 31.03
C GLY A 68 0.20 1.92 31.44
N GLU A 69 0.17 2.97 32.26
CA GLU A 69 -1.05 3.57 32.80
C GLU A 69 -1.31 4.99 32.24
N ILE A 70 -2.58 5.39 32.25
CA ILE A 70 -3.00 6.78 32.05
C ILE A 70 -3.82 7.26 33.26
N PRO A 71 -3.83 8.57 33.58
CA PRO A 71 -4.63 9.10 34.69
C PRO A 71 -6.09 8.64 34.65
N GLY A 72 -6.68 8.37 35.82
CA GLY A 72 -8.09 8.00 35.94
C GLY A 72 -8.45 6.56 35.53
N GLY A 73 -7.56 5.85 34.83
CA GLY A 73 -7.78 4.48 34.33
C GLY A 73 -7.63 3.37 35.37
N THR A 74 -8.16 2.20 35.02
CA THR A 74 -7.91 0.90 35.70
C THR A 74 -7.20 -0.11 34.78
N ILE A 75 -6.85 0.33 33.57
CA ILE A 75 -6.26 -0.47 32.52
C ILE A 75 -4.76 -0.17 32.48
N VAL A 76 -3.96 -1.24 32.51
CA VAL A 76 -2.52 -1.24 32.34
C VAL A 76 -2.20 -1.90 31.01
N VAL A 77 -1.68 -1.12 30.06
CA VAL A 77 -1.27 -1.58 28.73
C VAL A 77 -0.16 -2.63 28.89
N GLY A 78 -0.28 -3.75 28.19
CA GLY A 78 0.63 -4.90 28.27
C GLY A 78 0.40 -5.86 29.44
N GLU A 79 -0.54 -5.56 30.34
CA GLU A 79 -0.86 -6.44 31.47
C GLU A 79 -2.35 -6.80 31.56
N THR A 80 -3.24 -5.84 31.34
CA THR A 80 -4.69 -6.03 31.49
C THR A 80 -5.25 -6.86 30.34
N THR A 81 -6.14 -7.80 30.65
CA THR A 81 -6.79 -8.66 29.66
C THR A 81 -8.14 -8.11 29.17
N ALA A 82 -8.63 -8.60 28.03
CA ALA A 82 -9.93 -8.18 27.49
C ALA A 82 -11.11 -8.44 28.45
N ASP A 83 -11.05 -9.53 29.23
CA ASP A 83 -12.05 -9.86 30.24
C ASP A 83 -11.99 -8.86 31.41
N GLU A 84 -10.80 -8.49 31.88
CA GLU A 84 -10.61 -7.49 32.95
C GLU A 84 -11.02 -6.08 32.52
N VAL A 85 -10.83 -5.72 31.24
CA VAL A 85 -11.38 -4.48 30.67
C VAL A 85 -12.90 -4.49 30.77
N GLN A 86 -13.56 -5.58 30.39
CA GLN A 86 -15.01 -5.69 30.45
C GLN A 86 -15.55 -5.80 31.89
N GLU A 87 -14.79 -6.34 32.82
CA GLU A 87 -15.15 -6.33 34.24
C GLU A 87 -15.06 -4.94 34.85
N SER A 88 -14.10 -4.12 34.39
CA SER A 88 -13.86 -2.77 34.92
C SER A 88 -14.74 -1.70 34.28
N LEU A 89 -14.90 -1.72 32.95
CA LEU A 89 -15.67 -0.73 32.18
C LEU A 89 -17.07 -1.23 31.79
N GLY A 90 -17.36 -2.51 32.00
CA GLY A 90 -18.60 -3.13 31.54
C GLY A 90 -18.52 -3.57 30.07
N LYS A 91 -19.68 -3.92 29.50
CA LYS A 91 -19.76 -4.37 28.11
C LYS A 91 -19.50 -3.18 27.16
N PRO A 92 -18.63 -3.33 26.14
CA PRO A 92 -18.38 -2.27 25.16
C PRO A 92 -19.66 -1.93 24.38
N ASP A 93 -19.77 -0.66 23.98
CA ASP A 93 -20.84 -0.16 23.14
C ASP A 93 -20.71 -0.71 21.71
N GLU A 94 -19.48 -0.78 21.21
CA GLU A 94 -19.13 -1.35 19.91
C GLU A 94 -17.86 -2.21 20.03
N THR A 95 -17.82 -3.29 19.25
CA THR A 95 -16.64 -4.13 19.10
C THR A 95 -16.29 -4.22 17.63
N ALA A 96 -15.03 -3.96 17.28
CA ALA A 96 -14.53 -4.14 15.93
C ALA A 96 -13.46 -5.23 15.93
N ASP A 97 -13.70 -6.30 15.17
CA ASP A 97 -12.71 -7.33 14.90
C ASP A 97 -12.02 -6.98 13.59
N THR A 98 -10.74 -6.65 13.66
CA THR A 98 -9.95 -6.15 12.54
C THR A 98 -8.76 -7.07 12.29
N ASN A 99 -8.09 -6.92 11.14
CA ASN A 99 -6.88 -7.68 10.85
C ASN A 99 -5.72 -7.39 11.82
N VAL A 100 -5.78 -6.28 12.58
CA VAL A 100 -4.73 -5.84 13.52
C VAL A 100 -5.09 -6.05 15.00
N GLY A 101 -6.26 -6.64 15.29
CA GLY A 101 -6.69 -6.95 16.65
C GLY A 101 -8.18 -6.65 16.92
N LEU A 102 -8.60 -6.97 18.15
CA LEU A 102 -9.95 -6.69 18.64
C LEU A 102 -9.97 -5.31 19.31
N PHE A 103 -10.87 -4.43 18.87
CA PHE A 103 -11.09 -3.14 19.51
C PHE A 103 -12.39 -3.13 20.32
N LEU A 104 -12.29 -2.68 21.56
CA LEU A 104 -13.41 -2.47 22.48
C LEU A 104 -13.65 -0.96 22.61
N ASN A 105 -14.77 -0.49 22.07
CA ASN A 105 -15.12 0.93 22.06
C ASN A 105 -16.09 1.27 23.18
N TYR A 106 -15.73 2.29 23.97
CA TYR A 106 -16.53 2.87 25.05
C TYR A 106 -16.68 4.38 24.82
N PRO A 107 -17.45 4.82 23.78
CA PRO A 107 -17.56 6.24 23.44
C PRO A 107 -18.13 7.09 24.58
N SER A 108 -18.99 6.50 25.42
CA SER A 108 -19.57 7.19 26.58
C SER A 108 -18.56 7.53 27.67
N ASP A 109 -17.46 6.76 27.76
CA ASP A 109 -16.35 6.98 28.68
C ASP A 109 -15.15 7.68 28.00
N GLY A 110 -15.23 7.94 26.68
CA GLY A 110 -14.14 8.50 25.88
C GLY A 110 -12.94 7.55 25.82
N ILE A 111 -13.17 6.23 25.82
CA ILE A 111 -12.12 5.21 25.85
C ILE A 111 -12.26 4.27 24.63
N ASN A 112 -11.13 3.95 24.02
CA ASN A 112 -11.01 2.88 23.02
C ASN A 112 -9.82 1.99 23.41
N VAL A 113 -10.02 0.68 23.37
CA VAL A 113 -9.02 -0.31 23.83
C VAL A 113 -8.74 -1.31 22.71
N GLY A 114 -7.49 -1.32 22.22
CA GLY A 114 -6.97 -2.35 21.33
C GLY A 114 -6.46 -3.57 22.11
N ILE A 115 -6.87 -4.75 21.66
CA ILE A 115 -6.53 -6.05 22.27
C ILE A 115 -5.75 -6.90 21.25
N THR A 116 -4.57 -7.36 21.66
CA THR A 116 -3.71 -8.31 20.94
C THR A 116 -3.42 -9.49 21.86
N ASP A 117 -3.61 -10.72 21.37
CA ASP A 117 -3.40 -11.95 22.17
C ASP A 117 -4.09 -11.93 23.56
N ASN A 118 -5.30 -11.36 23.61
CA ASN A 118 -6.11 -11.19 24.83
C ASN A 118 -5.53 -10.20 25.87
N ILE A 119 -4.51 -9.42 25.52
CA ILE A 119 -3.90 -8.38 26.35
C ILE A 119 -4.11 -7.01 25.69
N VAL A 120 -4.29 -5.97 26.49
CA VAL A 120 -4.38 -4.59 26.00
C VAL A 120 -3.05 -4.16 25.39
N SER A 121 -3.06 -3.84 24.10
CA SER A 121 -1.91 -3.38 23.32
C SER A 121 -1.96 -1.90 22.99
N ASP A 122 -3.16 -1.30 22.95
CA ASP A 122 -3.38 0.14 22.75
C ASP A 122 -4.52 0.64 23.64
N LEU A 123 -4.33 1.78 24.29
CA LEU A 123 -5.34 2.46 25.10
C LEU A 123 -5.44 3.92 24.66
N ARG A 124 -6.59 4.27 24.08
CA ARG A 124 -6.89 5.66 23.68
C ARG A 124 -7.85 6.30 24.65
N SER A 125 -7.62 7.57 24.94
CA SER A 125 -8.52 8.37 25.76
C SER A 125 -8.70 9.78 25.25
N SER A 126 -9.95 10.17 25.05
CA SER A 126 -10.40 11.53 24.72
C SER A 126 -11.06 12.23 25.92
N GLN A 127 -10.77 11.77 27.15
CA GLN A 127 -11.32 12.36 28.36
C GLN A 127 -10.83 13.79 28.60
N ASP A 128 -11.67 14.62 29.20
CA ASP A 128 -11.44 16.06 29.44
C ASP A 128 -10.09 16.41 30.09
N GLN A 129 -9.57 15.49 30.91
CA GLN A 129 -8.28 15.65 31.59
C GLN A 129 -7.08 15.68 30.62
N PHE A 130 -7.22 15.15 29.39
CA PHE A 130 -6.20 15.20 28.35
C PHE A 130 -6.43 16.36 27.38
N THR A 131 -7.69 16.65 27.04
CA THR A 131 -8.05 17.74 26.11
C THR A 131 -7.77 19.13 26.70
N ALA A 132 -7.48 19.22 28.01
CA ALA A 132 -7.02 20.42 28.68
C ALA A 132 -5.59 20.86 28.27
N PHE A 133 -4.78 19.98 27.68
CA PHE A 133 -3.43 20.31 27.21
C PHE A 133 -3.45 20.83 25.77
N ASP A 134 -2.42 21.61 25.43
CA ASP A 134 -2.21 22.21 24.12
C ASP A 134 -0.79 21.93 23.61
N LEU A 135 -0.59 22.09 22.30
CA LEU A 135 0.67 21.81 21.60
C LEU A 135 1.87 22.48 22.28
N ASP A 136 1.78 23.79 22.56
CA ASP A 136 2.86 24.55 23.19
C ASP A 136 3.21 24.01 24.58
N SER A 137 2.20 23.66 25.38
CA SER A 137 2.40 23.13 26.73
C SER A 137 3.15 21.79 26.73
N ILE A 138 2.87 20.93 25.75
CA ILE A 138 3.47 19.60 25.61
C ILE A 138 4.91 19.72 25.09
N GLU A 139 5.13 20.48 24.01
CA GLU A 139 6.46 20.69 23.44
C GLU A 139 7.41 21.41 24.40
N SER A 140 6.89 22.36 25.18
CA SER A 140 7.67 23.08 26.21
C SER A 140 8.11 22.17 27.36
N TYR A 141 7.34 21.13 27.66
CA TYR A 141 7.64 20.18 28.72
C TYR A 141 8.69 19.15 28.28
N LYS A 142 8.45 18.46 27.17
CA LYS A 142 9.38 17.48 26.58
C LYS A 142 9.27 17.53 25.06
N LYS A 143 10.40 17.66 24.37
CA LYS A 143 10.44 17.52 22.91
C LYS A 143 10.04 16.09 22.51
N PRO A 144 9.14 15.91 21.53
CA PRO A 144 8.80 14.57 21.03
C PRO A 144 10.01 13.89 20.38
N ASP A 145 10.00 12.56 20.46
CA ASP A 145 10.99 11.70 19.83
C ASP A 145 10.74 11.63 18.31
N ASP A 146 9.46 11.70 17.88
CA ASP A 146 9.05 11.84 16.48
C ASP A 146 7.73 12.67 16.34
N ILE A 147 7.46 13.24 15.16
CA ILE A 147 6.25 14.01 14.86
C ILE A 147 5.64 13.52 13.55
N HIS A 148 4.40 13.04 13.60
CA HIS A 148 3.66 12.61 12.42
C HIS A 148 2.56 13.60 12.07
N TYR A 149 2.18 13.63 10.80
CA TYR A 149 1.06 14.42 10.30
C TYR A 149 0.06 13.50 9.61
N TYR A 150 -1.20 13.58 10.03
CA TYR A 150 -2.28 12.78 9.45
C TYR A 150 -3.31 13.69 8.81
N ARG A 151 -3.77 13.35 7.60
CA ARG A 151 -4.83 14.10 6.93
C ARG A 151 -5.72 13.20 6.10
N ASP A 152 -7.01 13.22 6.41
CA ASP A 152 -8.09 12.62 5.62
C ASP A 152 -9.19 13.65 5.32
N ASP A 153 -10.35 13.18 4.84
CA ASP A 153 -11.49 14.04 4.50
C ASP A 153 -12.13 14.74 5.72
N ASN A 154 -11.90 14.25 6.93
CA ASN A 154 -12.52 14.68 8.17
C ASN A 154 -11.53 15.18 9.23
N ASN A 155 -10.26 14.79 9.13
CA ASN A 155 -9.22 15.01 10.12
C ASN A 155 -7.98 15.62 9.46
N ASP A 156 -7.36 16.60 10.14
CA ASP A 156 -6.04 17.15 9.81
C ASP A 156 -5.34 17.30 11.16
N GLN A 157 -4.37 16.43 11.44
CA GLN A 157 -3.82 16.19 12.76
C GLN A 157 -2.30 16.19 12.76
N ILE A 158 -1.73 16.63 13.87
CA ILE A 158 -0.34 16.45 14.26
C ILE A 158 -0.30 15.45 15.41
N ILE A 159 0.64 14.51 15.35
CA ILE A 159 0.81 13.45 16.34
C ILE A 159 2.22 13.57 16.92
N LEU A 160 2.31 13.85 18.21
CA LEU A 160 3.58 13.93 18.93
C LEU A 160 3.88 12.57 19.55
N VAL A 161 4.97 11.93 19.13
CA VAL A 161 5.33 10.57 19.53
C VAL A 161 6.44 10.61 20.59
N TYR A 162 6.24 9.88 21.67
CA TYR A 162 7.22 9.75 22.75
C TYR A 162 7.50 8.27 23.03
N GLU A 163 8.75 7.87 22.84
CA GLU A 163 9.23 6.55 23.20
C GLU A 163 9.59 6.54 24.69
N LEU A 164 9.01 5.61 25.43
CA LEU A 164 9.19 5.46 26.88
C LEU A 164 9.98 4.18 27.20
N SER A 165 10.31 3.98 28.47
CA SER A 165 10.97 2.75 28.92
C SER A 165 10.06 1.53 28.74
N ASP A 166 10.64 0.33 28.57
CA ASP A 166 9.92 -0.95 28.46
C ASP A 166 8.94 -1.04 27.27
N ASP A 167 9.32 -0.43 26.14
CA ASP A 167 8.65 -0.48 24.83
C ASP A 167 7.25 0.16 24.80
N TYR A 168 6.96 1.05 25.76
CA TYR A 168 5.74 1.87 25.73
C TYR A 168 5.92 3.08 24.80
N VAL A 169 4.87 3.39 24.04
CA VAL A 169 4.80 4.60 23.20
C VAL A 169 3.61 5.43 23.63
N LEU A 170 3.86 6.69 23.98
CA LEU A 170 2.82 7.68 24.28
C LEU A 170 2.68 8.64 23.10
N LYS A 171 1.48 8.73 22.54
CA LYS A 171 1.13 9.65 21.45
C LYS A 171 0.15 10.70 21.93
N TRP A 172 0.41 11.95 21.58
CA TRP A 172 -0.52 13.05 21.73
C TRP A 172 -1.06 13.44 20.36
N VAL A 173 -2.36 13.34 20.15
CA VAL A 173 -3.00 13.65 18.87
C VAL A 173 -3.75 14.97 18.98
N LEU A 174 -3.40 15.93 18.13
CA LEU A 174 -3.98 17.27 18.11
C LEU A 174 -4.35 17.64 16.68
N PRO A 175 -5.32 18.54 16.44
CA PRO A 175 -5.49 19.16 15.12
C PRO A 175 -4.19 19.80 14.62
N ASN A 176 -3.92 19.72 13.32
CA ASN A 176 -2.73 20.29 12.72
C ASN A 176 -2.81 21.84 12.76
N PRO A 177 -1.83 22.55 13.36
CA PRO A 177 -1.86 24.00 13.45
C PRO A 177 -1.86 24.66 12.06
N THR A 178 -2.84 25.50 11.79
CA THR A 178 -3.06 26.12 10.46
C THR A 178 -2.29 27.44 10.26
N GLY A 179 -1.45 27.83 11.22
CA GLY A 179 -0.55 28.99 11.12
C GLY A 179 0.33 29.18 12.36
N ASP A 180 1.29 30.12 12.30
CA ASP A 180 2.36 30.34 13.30
C ASP A 180 1.87 30.73 14.72
N SER A 181 0.57 31.01 14.92
CA SER A 181 -0.01 31.36 16.21
C SER A 181 -1.13 30.42 16.65
N ASP A 182 -1.29 29.30 15.95
CA ASP A 182 -2.32 28.30 16.24
C ASP A 182 -1.75 27.29 17.25
N ASN A 183 -2.36 27.22 18.43
CA ASN A 183 -1.96 26.31 19.50
C ASN A 183 -3.14 25.37 19.79
N PRO A 184 -3.26 24.27 19.04
CA PRO A 184 -4.40 23.36 19.13
C PRO A 184 -4.39 22.61 20.47
N HIS A 185 -5.58 22.33 20.98
CA HIS A 185 -5.76 21.44 22.12
C HIS A 185 -5.75 19.98 21.69
N VAL A 186 -5.38 19.10 22.62
CA VAL A 186 -5.36 17.66 22.41
C VAL A 186 -6.77 17.16 22.11
N ASP A 187 -6.88 16.36 21.06
CA ASP A 187 -8.11 15.63 20.73
C ASP A 187 -8.18 14.35 21.57
N HIS A 188 -7.12 13.55 21.54
CA HIS A 188 -6.97 12.36 22.39
C HIS A 188 -5.49 11.98 22.59
N VAL A 189 -5.26 11.10 23.54
CA VAL A 189 -3.97 10.42 23.75
C VAL A 189 -4.08 8.94 23.41
N SER A 190 -2.98 8.34 22.98
CA SER A 190 -2.82 6.88 22.83
C SER A 190 -1.59 6.43 23.60
N LEU A 191 -1.75 5.41 24.45
CA LEU A 191 -0.65 4.69 25.08
C LEU A 191 -0.65 3.27 24.56
N SER A 192 0.43 2.85 23.94
CA SER A 192 0.54 1.51 23.36
C SER A 192 1.81 0.80 23.80
N LYS A 193 1.78 -0.53 23.70
CA LYS A 193 2.93 -1.41 23.89
C LYS A 193 2.88 -2.52 22.86
N GLU A 194 4.04 -2.84 22.30
CA GLU A 194 4.19 -4.00 21.43
C GLU A 194 3.99 -5.30 22.23
N ILE A 195 3.05 -6.14 21.79
CA ILE A 195 2.80 -7.46 22.37
C ILE A 195 3.24 -8.48 21.32
N ASN A 196 4.25 -9.29 21.65
CA ASN A 196 4.76 -10.40 20.82
C ASN A 196 5.38 -10.04 19.44
N GLY A 197 5.77 -8.78 19.21
CA GLY A 197 6.38 -8.37 17.94
C GLY A 197 5.39 -7.75 16.94
N ASP A 198 4.15 -7.52 17.36
CA ASP A 198 3.11 -6.87 16.57
C ASP A 198 2.93 -5.42 17.06
N HIS A 199 3.42 -4.47 16.27
CA HIS A 199 3.04 -3.06 16.43
C HIS A 199 1.56 -2.89 16.12
N VAL A 200 0.75 -2.52 17.12
CA VAL A 200 -0.55 -1.87 16.88
C VAL A 200 -0.28 -0.40 16.56
N ASN A 201 0.07 -0.14 15.30
CA ASN A 201 -0.07 1.18 14.70
C ASN A 201 -1.31 1.14 13.80
N GLU A 202 -2.45 1.64 14.30
CA GLU A 202 -3.48 2.10 13.38
C GLU A 202 -2.97 3.41 12.76
N GLU A 203 -2.47 3.30 11.54
CA GLU A 203 -3.16 3.87 10.38
C GLU A 203 -2.44 3.43 9.09
N ASN A 204 -3.04 2.44 8.42
CA ASN A 204 -2.74 1.97 7.06
C ASN A 204 -1.35 1.41 6.75
N SER A 205 -0.84 0.51 7.60
CA SER A 205 0.25 -0.41 7.22
C SER A 205 -0.21 -1.87 7.25
N ASP A 206 -1.29 -2.21 6.55
CA ASP A 206 -1.43 -3.58 6.03
C ASP A 206 -0.37 -3.70 4.93
N GLY A 207 0.89 -3.90 5.35
CA GLY A 207 1.58 -5.16 5.10
C GLY A 207 3.08 -5.10 4.82
N PHE A 208 3.79 -4.42 5.70
CA PHE A 208 5.22 -4.66 5.86
C PHE A 208 5.57 -5.66 6.97
N ALA A 209 4.66 -5.95 7.92
CA ALA A 209 5.03 -6.62 9.17
C ALA A 209 4.76 -8.13 9.26
N ASP A 210 3.76 -8.71 8.57
CA ASP A 210 3.44 -10.14 8.75
C ASP A 210 3.73 -11.00 7.53
N ARG A 211 5.01 -11.40 7.39
CA ARG A 211 5.43 -12.73 6.91
C ARG A 211 6.73 -13.16 7.60
N GLY A 212 6.64 -13.55 8.87
CA GLY A 212 7.64 -14.38 9.54
C GLY A 212 9.05 -13.79 9.64
N ASN A 213 9.27 -12.88 10.60
CA ASN A 213 10.56 -12.68 11.28
C ASN A 213 11.80 -12.52 10.37
N LYS A 214 11.68 -11.78 9.27
CA LYS A 214 12.80 -11.21 8.52
C LYS A 214 12.42 -9.82 8.00
N SER A 215 13.09 -8.79 8.51
CA SER A 215 13.12 -7.49 7.86
C SER A 215 13.60 -7.65 6.42
N ILE A 216 12.89 -7.09 5.44
CA ILE A 216 13.34 -7.06 4.05
C ILE A 216 14.68 -6.31 3.96
N SER A 217 15.66 -6.90 3.29
CA SER A 217 16.98 -6.30 3.11
C SER A 217 16.95 -5.13 2.12
N LEU A 218 17.94 -4.23 2.17
CA LEU A 218 18.09 -3.15 1.20
C LEU A 218 18.11 -3.65 -0.26
N ASP A 219 18.72 -4.81 -0.50
CA ASP A 219 18.77 -5.42 -1.84
C ASP A 219 17.37 -5.84 -2.31
N GLU A 220 16.57 -6.45 -1.43
CA GLU A 220 15.19 -6.81 -1.75
C GLU A 220 14.32 -5.55 -1.91
N LYS A 221 14.48 -4.53 -1.06
CA LYS A 221 13.80 -3.23 -1.17
C LYS A 221 14.05 -2.57 -2.53
N ILE A 222 15.32 -2.43 -2.93
CA ILE A 222 15.69 -1.86 -4.23
C ILE A 222 15.14 -2.73 -5.37
N GLY A 223 15.21 -4.05 -5.24
CA GLY A 223 14.62 -4.97 -6.20
C GLY A 223 13.12 -4.72 -6.41
N GLN A 224 12.35 -4.54 -5.33
CA GLN A 224 10.92 -4.25 -5.41
C GLN A 224 10.59 -2.98 -6.21
N MET A 225 11.50 -2.01 -6.27
CA MET A 225 11.35 -0.77 -7.04
C MET A 225 11.68 -0.91 -8.53
N ILE A 226 12.06 -2.10 -9.01
CA ILE A 226 12.40 -2.33 -10.42
C ILE A 226 11.32 -3.17 -11.12
N PHE A 227 10.84 -2.65 -12.25
CA PHE A 227 9.98 -3.36 -13.20
C PHE A 227 10.78 -3.69 -14.45
N GLY A 228 11.29 -4.92 -14.52
CA GLY A 228 12.24 -5.34 -15.56
C GLY A 228 11.55 -5.93 -16.78
N GLY A 229 12.13 -5.79 -17.97
CA GLY A 229 11.74 -6.62 -19.10
C GLY A 229 12.66 -7.83 -19.31
N VAL A 230 12.21 -8.74 -20.17
CA VAL A 230 12.90 -10.00 -20.44
C VAL A 230 12.96 -10.31 -21.93
N ASN A 231 13.93 -11.14 -22.31
CA ASN A 231 14.11 -11.58 -23.69
C ASN A 231 13.48 -12.96 -23.95
N GLY A 232 13.01 -13.16 -25.17
CA GLY A 232 12.49 -14.45 -25.64
C GLY A 232 11.09 -14.78 -25.14
N THR A 233 10.65 -16.00 -25.39
CA THR A 233 9.28 -16.48 -25.18
C THR A 233 9.20 -17.58 -24.12
N GLU A 234 10.28 -17.82 -23.37
CA GLU A 234 10.35 -18.84 -22.34
C GLU A 234 11.37 -18.50 -21.25
N MET A 235 11.35 -19.26 -20.15
CA MET A 235 12.26 -19.05 -19.03
C MET A 235 13.72 -19.31 -19.42
N THR A 236 14.53 -18.27 -19.41
CA THR A 236 15.98 -18.35 -19.59
C THR A 236 16.73 -18.28 -18.25
N ALA A 237 18.03 -18.58 -18.27
CA ALA A 237 18.89 -18.35 -17.10
C ALA A 237 18.97 -16.86 -16.72
N GLU A 238 18.94 -15.97 -17.71
CA GLU A 238 18.94 -14.51 -17.52
C GLU A 238 17.65 -14.03 -16.82
N THR A 239 16.48 -14.52 -17.26
CA THR A 239 15.20 -14.23 -16.59
C THR A 239 15.20 -14.72 -15.15
N LYS A 240 15.68 -15.95 -14.90
CA LYS A 240 15.79 -16.49 -13.54
C LYS A 240 16.75 -15.66 -12.68
N ASN A 241 17.87 -15.23 -13.22
CA ASN A 241 18.84 -14.38 -12.54
C ASN A 241 18.22 -13.02 -12.18
N THR A 242 17.46 -12.43 -13.10
CA THR A 242 16.75 -11.16 -12.88
C THR A 242 15.79 -11.26 -11.70
N ILE A 243 14.99 -12.32 -11.64
CA ILE A 243 14.03 -12.55 -10.56
C ILE A 243 14.73 -12.89 -9.23
N LYS A 244 15.66 -13.83 -9.25
CA LYS A 244 16.24 -14.37 -8.00
C LYS A 244 17.31 -13.50 -7.37
N ASN A 245 18.16 -12.86 -8.18
CA ASN A 245 19.36 -12.19 -7.67
C ASN A 245 19.20 -10.67 -7.59
N TYR A 246 18.29 -10.09 -8.38
CA TYR A 246 17.95 -8.66 -8.29
C TYR A 246 16.58 -8.40 -7.66
N HIS A 247 15.90 -9.46 -7.19
CA HIS A 247 14.65 -9.39 -6.43
C HIS A 247 13.58 -8.48 -7.05
N VAL A 248 13.52 -8.44 -8.39
CA VAL A 248 12.70 -7.44 -9.10
C VAL A 248 11.25 -7.49 -8.66
N GLY A 249 10.64 -6.31 -8.45
CA GLY A 249 9.27 -6.18 -8.00
C GLY A 249 8.24 -6.58 -9.05
N GLY A 250 8.62 -6.47 -10.34
CA GLY A 250 7.78 -6.87 -11.44
C GLY A 250 8.53 -7.14 -12.75
N ILE A 251 7.81 -7.76 -13.68
CA ILE A 251 8.25 -8.05 -15.05
C ILE A 251 7.23 -7.55 -16.07
N ILE A 252 7.70 -6.85 -17.10
CA ILE A 252 6.90 -6.48 -18.28
C ILE A 252 7.14 -7.47 -19.43
N LEU A 253 6.07 -7.86 -20.12
CA LEU A 253 6.14 -8.57 -21.40
C LEU A 253 5.70 -7.67 -22.57
N PHE A 254 6.37 -7.85 -23.70
CA PHE A 254 6.08 -7.22 -24.98
C PHE A 254 5.63 -8.26 -26.01
N GLY A 255 5.27 -7.79 -27.22
CA GLY A 255 4.77 -8.66 -28.29
C GLY A 255 5.79 -9.72 -28.73
N ASN A 256 7.09 -9.46 -28.61
CA ASN A 256 8.15 -10.44 -28.88
C ASN A 256 8.30 -11.51 -27.78
N ASN A 257 7.61 -11.38 -26.65
CA ASN A 257 7.56 -12.38 -25.59
C ASN A 257 6.30 -13.27 -25.67
N ILE A 258 5.32 -12.89 -26.51
CA ILE A 258 3.96 -13.43 -26.51
C ILE A 258 3.66 -14.01 -27.90
N GLU A 259 3.67 -15.34 -28.02
CA GLU A 259 3.37 -16.05 -29.27
C GLU A 259 1.99 -16.71 -29.23
N GLY A 260 1.56 -17.21 -28.07
CA GLY A 260 0.36 -18.02 -27.94
C GLY A 260 -0.08 -18.18 -26.49
N LYS A 261 -1.39 -18.27 -26.23
CA LYS A 261 -1.94 -18.35 -24.86
C LYS A 261 -1.26 -19.40 -23.97
N THR A 262 -0.99 -20.60 -24.51
CA THR A 262 -0.36 -21.68 -23.75
C THR A 262 1.09 -21.37 -23.43
N GLN A 263 1.84 -20.80 -24.38
CA GLN A 263 3.22 -20.37 -24.19
C GLN A 263 3.28 -19.25 -23.15
N THR A 264 2.45 -18.21 -23.28
CA THR A 264 2.44 -17.06 -22.35
C THR A 264 2.13 -17.49 -20.92
N VAL A 265 1.08 -18.28 -20.71
CA VAL A 265 0.72 -18.78 -19.37
C VAL A 265 1.85 -19.63 -18.77
N ASN A 266 2.48 -20.49 -19.57
CA ASN A 266 3.62 -21.29 -19.10
C ASN A 266 4.83 -20.42 -18.76
N PHE A 267 5.09 -19.37 -19.53
CA PHE A 267 6.20 -18.45 -19.29
C PHE A 267 5.99 -17.68 -17.98
N LEU A 268 4.82 -17.08 -17.79
CA LEU A 268 4.45 -16.36 -16.56
C LEU A 268 4.47 -17.29 -15.33
N ASN A 269 3.94 -18.51 -15.45
CA ASN A 269 4.04 -19.52 -14.38
C ASN A 269 5.50 -19.90 -14.07
N GLY A 270 6.38 -19.88 -15.07
CA GLY A 270 7.81 -20.07 -14.89
C GLY A 270 8.45 -18.95 -14.08
N MET A 271 8.03 -17.69 -14.30
CA MET A 271 8.50 -16.53 -13.54
C MET A 271 8.03 -16.60 -12.08
N LYS A 272 6.73 -16.88 -11.87
CA LYS A 272 6.15 -17.13 -10.53
C LYS A 272 6.91 -18.22 -9.77
N THR A 273 7.25 -19.31 -10.45
CA THR A 273 8.06 -20.39 -9.85
C THR A 273 9.49 -19.92 -9.51
N ALA A 274 10.09 -19.08 -10.35
CA ALA A 274 11.42 -18.53 -10.09
C ALA A 274 11.43 -17.53 -8.91
N ASN A 275 10.29 -16.90 -8.63
CA ASN A 275 10.09 -15.93 -7.55
C ASN A 275 9.83 -16.57 -6.17
N ALA A 276 9.75 -17.90 -6.09
CA ALA A 276 9.33 -18.62 -4.86
C ALA A 276 10.20 -18.37 -3.61
N GLU A 277 11.41 -17.83 -3.78
CA GLU A 277 12.32 -17.47 -2.67
C GLU A 277 12.23 -15.99 -2.27
N ASN A 278 11.52 -15.16 -3.03
CA ASN A 278 11.31 -13.74 -2.75
C ASN A 278 10.08 -13.54 -1.85
N PRO A 279 10.07 -12.49 -1.01
CA PRO A 279 9.02 -12.30 0.01
C PRO A 279 7.64 -11.95 -0.59
N TYR A 280 7.62 -11.29 -1.76
CA TYR A 280 6.40 -10.77 -2.38
C TYR A 280 6.20 -11.30 -3.81
N PRO A 281 4.94 -11.54 -4.22
CA PRO A 281 4.60 -11.93 -5.60
C PRO A 281 5.08 -10.92 -6.64
N LEU A 282 5.30 -11.37 -7.88
CA LEU A 282 5.66 -10.48 -8.98
C LEU A 282 4.45 -9.66 -9.46
N LEU A 283 4.68 -8.38 -9.75
CA LEU A 283 3.84 -7.67 -10.72
C LEU A 283 4.18 -8.20 -12.11
N LEU A 284 3.18 -8.63 -12.88
CA LEU A 284 3.31 -9.18 -14.22
C LEU A 284 2.48 -8.31 -15.16
N GLY A 285 3.17 -7.46 -15.89
CA GLY A 285 2.59 -6.37 -16.68
C GLY A 285 2.68 -6.57 -18.19
N VAL A 286 1.77 -5.92 -18.91
CA VAL A 286 1.75 -5.82 -20.39
C VAL A 286 1.01 -4.54 -20.80
N ASP A 287 1.30 -4.02 -21.99
CA ASP A 287 0.54 -2.92 -22.61
C ASP A 287 -0.61 -3.48 -23.48
N GLU A 288 -1.77 -3.78 -22.89
CA GLU A 288 -2.98 -4.11 -23.65
C GLU A 288 -3.98 -2.96 -23.59
N GLU A 289 -3.86 -1.99 -24.51
CA GLU A 289 -4.79 -0.87 -24.60
C GLU A 289 -6.00 -1.18 -25.50
N GLY A 290 -5.85 -2.19 -26.38
CA GLY A 290 -6.71 -2.41 -27.54
C GLY A 290 -6.29 -1.57 -28.75
N GLY A 291 -6.99 -1.73 -29.88
CA GLY A 291 -6.67 -1.01 -31.11
C GLY A 291 -5.26 -1.27 -31.62
N SER A 292 -4.50 -0.19 -31.85
CA SER A 292 -3.13 -0.24 -32.36
C SER A 292 -2.09 -0.74 -31.35
N VAL A 293 -2.40 -0.69 -30.05
CA VAL A 293 -1.54 -1.17 -28.97
C VAL A 293 -2.20 -2.37 -28.29
N THR A 294 -2.07 -3.50 -28.97
CA THR A 294 -2.48 -4.82 -28.47
C THR A 294 -1.26 -5.75 -28.49
N ARG A 295 -1.21 -6.64 -27.50
CA ARG A 295 -0.23 -7.71 -27.31
C ARG A 295 -0.92 -9.06 -27.20
N MET A 296 -2.25 -9.11 -27.37
CA MET A 296 -3.00 -10.36 -27.37
C MET A 296 -2.46 -11.34 -28.43
N PRO A 297 -2.10 -12.57 -28.03
CA PRO A 297 -1.60 -13.57 -28.96
C PRO A 297 -2.72 -14.08 -29.88
N GLU A 298 -2.32 -14.85 -30.89
CA GLU A 298 -3.28 -15.52 -31.79
C GLU A 298 -4.34 -16.31 -30.99
N GLY A 299 -5.60 -16.16 -31.41
CA GLY A 299 -6.75 -16.81 -30.80
C GLY A 299 -7.41 -16.02 -29.66
N ILE A 300 -6.84 -14.89 -29.23
CA ILE A 300 -7.50 -13.92 -28.36
C ILE A 300 -7.80 -12.67 -29.19
N LYS A 301 -9.06 -12.21 -29.17
CA LYS A 301 -9.49 -11.07 -29.98
C LYS A 301 -9.10 -9.75 -29.32
N SER A 302 -8.56 -8.83 -30.12
CA SER A 302 -8.28 -7.47 -29.70
C SER A 302 -9.56 -6.62 -29.63
N LEU A 303 -9.59 -5.72 -28.66
CA LEU A 303 -10.62 -4.69 -28.50
C LEU A 303 -10.45 -3.54 -29.52
N PRO A 304 -11.50 -2.75 -29.79
CA PRO A 304 -11.38 -1.56 -30.65
C PRO A 304 -10.47 -0.51 -30.02
N SER A 305 -9.98 0.44 -30.82
CA SER A 305 -9.18 1.55 -30.32
C SER A 305 -9.98 2.47 -29.37
N SER A 306 -9.28 3.08 -28.41
CA SER A 306 -9.83 4.09 -27.50
C SER A 306 -10.55 5.20 -28.26
N ARG A 307 -10.02 5.64 -29.42
CA ARG A 307 -10.69 6.64 -30.28
C ARG A 307 -12.07 6.20 -30.74
N SER A 308 -12.24 4.94 -31.11
CA SER A 308 -13.53 4.42 -31.56
C SER A 308 -14.51 4.33 -30.39
N ILE A 309 -14.03 3.95 -29.20
CA ILE A 309 -14.81 3.99 -27.94
C ILE A 309 -15.21 5.43 -27.59
N GLY A 310 -14.27 6.36 -27.78
CA GLY A 310 -14.43 7.80 -27.65
C GLY A 310 -15.53 8.38 -28.53
N ALA A 311 -15.56 7.98 -29.80
CA ALA A 311 -16.58 8.39 -30.77
C ALA A 311 -17.98 7.90 -30.39
N LEU A 312 -18.08 6.69 -29.82
CA LEU A 312 -19.34 6.16 -29.29
C LEU A 312 -19.78 6.90 -28.01
N ASN A 313 -18.81 7.35 -27.20
CA ASN A 313 -19.02 8.13 -25.99
C ASN A 313 -20.03 7.51 -24.99
N ASN A 314 -19.90 6.20 -24.77
CA ASN A 314 -20.76 5.46 -23.85
C ASN A 314 -19.96 4.91 -22.65
N PRO A 315 -20.16 5.45 -21.43
CA PRO A 315 -19.39 5.04 -20.25
C PRO A 315 -19.57 3.56 -19.90
N ASN A 316 -20.77 2.99 -20.10
CA ASN A 316 -21.02 1.57 -19.82
C ASN A 316 -20.25 0.65 -20.79
N VAL A 317 -20.11 1.08 -22.05
CA VAL A 317 -19.27 0.35 -23.02
C VAL A 317 -17.80 0.44 -22.59
N SER A 318 -17.34 1.61 -22.15
CA SER A 318 -15.96 1.78 -21.67
C SER A 318 -15.65 0.95 -20.42
N PHE A 319 -16.59 0.85 -19.48
CA PHE A 319 -16.48 -0.04 -18.32
C PHE A 319 -16.35 -1.50 -18.77
N ASN A 320 -17.23 -1.95 -19.67
CA ASN A 320 -17.16 -3.32 -20.19
C ASN A 320 -15.87 -3.60 -20.96
N VAL A 321 -15.32 -2.62 -21.69
CA VAL A 321 -14.00 -2.73 -22.31
C VAL A 321 -12.94 -2.98 -21.24
N GLY A 322 -12.92 -2.19 -20.17
CA GLY A 322 -12.01 -2.40 -19.04
C GLY A 322 -12.17 -3.78 -18.38
N THR A 323 -13.40 -4.23 -18.19
CA THR A 323 -13.70 -5.57 -17.68
C THR A 323 -13.15 -6.67 -18.60
N ILE A 324 -13.27 -6.52 -19.93
CA ILE A 324 -12.74 -7.51 -20.88
C ILE A 324 -11.20 -7.52 -20.84
N LEU A 325 -10.55 -6.35 -20.76
CA LEU A 325 -9.10 -6.24 -20.58
C LEU A 325 -8.66 -6.99 -19.31
N GLY A 326 -9.29 -6.70 -18.17
CA GLY A 326 -9.01 -7.39 -16.91
C GLY A 326 -9.18 -8.92 -17.01
N LYS A 327 -10.25 -9.40 -17.68
CA LYS A 327 -10.44 -10.83 -17.95
C LYS A 327 -9.34 -11.42 -18.83
N GLN A 328 -8.90 -10.71 -19.88
CA GLN A 328 -7.81 -11.15 -20.75
C GLN A 328 -6.50 -11.28 -19.98
N MET A 329 -6.17 -10.28 -19.16
CA MET A 329 -4.98 -10.28 -18.32
C MET A 329 -4.97 -11.47 -17.36
N LYS A 330 -6.05 -11.61 -16.58
CA LYS A 330 -6.19 -12.68 -15.59
C LYS A 330 -6.16 -14.07 -16.23
N ALA A 331 -6.79 -14.23 -17.41
CA ALA A 331 -6.78 -15.49 -18.15
C ALA A 331 -5.36 -15.91 -18.57
N LEU A 332 -4.52 -14.95 -18.97
CA LEU A 332 -3.13 -15.21 -19.34
C LEU A 332 -2.19 -15.31 -18.13
N GLY A 333 -2.58 -14.76 -16.98
CA GLY A 333 -1.79 -14.76 -15.74
C GLY A 333 -1.05 -13.45 -15.47
N PHE A 334 -1.36 -12.40 -16.23
CA PHE A 334 -0.98 -11.03 -15.90
C PHE A 334 -1.85 -10.51 -14.75
N ASN A 335 -1.29 -9.57 -13.98
CA ASN A 335 -1.99 -8.93 -12.85
C ASN A 335 -1.87 -7.40 -12.88
N LEU A 336 -1.18 -6.84 -13.87
CA LEU A 336 -1.08 -5.42 -14.13
C LEU A 336 -1.27 -5.16 -15.62
N ASP A 337 -2.06 -4.15 -15.96
CA ASP A 337 -2.24 -3.68 -17.34
C ASP A 337 -1.87 -2.20 -17.41
N PHE A 338 -1.00 -1.86 -18.36
CA PHE A 338 -0.65 -0.48 -18.64
C PHE A 338 -1.77 0.21 -19.44
N ALA A 339 -2.97 0.26 -18.87
CA ALA A 339 -4.14 0.91 -19.41
C ALA A 339 -5.00 1.45 -18.25
N PRO A 340 -5.77 2.53 -18.45
CA PRO A 340 -6.03 3.24 -19.71
C PRO A 340 -5.10 4.42 -20.00
N VAL A 341 -5.03 4.79 -21.29
CA VAL A 341 -4.46 6.08 -21.73
C VAL A 341 -5.45 7.21 -21.45
N LEU A 342 -5.02 8.16 -20.63
CA LEU A 342 -5.75 9.37 -20.23
C LEU A 342 -5.26 10.63 -20.95
N ASP A 343 -4.38 10.49 -21.93
CA ASP A 343 -3.92 11.61 -22.74
C ASP A 343 -5.06 12.23 -23.56
N VAL A 344 -5.15 13.55 -23.54
CA VAL A 344 -6.08 14.30 -24.39
C VAL A 344 -5.38 14.63 -25.70
N ASN A 345 -5.79 14.00 -26.80
CA ASN A 345 -5.15 14.13 -28.12
C ASN A 345 -5.49 15.49 -28.78
N SER A 346 -5.01 16.57 -28.16
CA SER A 346 -5.31 17.95 -28.53
C SER A 346 -4.44 18.46 -29.69
N ASN A 347 -3.26 17.88 -29.91
CA ASN A 347 -2.48 18.12 -31.12
C ASN A 347 -2.90 17.13 -32.22
N PRO A 348 -3.52 17.59 -33.33
CA PRO A 348 -3.92 16.69 -34.42
C PRO A 348 -2.73 16.04 -35.15
N ASN A 349 -1.53 16.58 -34.99
CA ASN A 349 -0.29 16.05 -35.56
C ASN A 349 0.51 15.18 -34.55
N ASN A 350 -0.08 14.82 -33.40
CA ASN A 350 0.59 13.98 -32.42
C ASN A 350 0.93 12.61 -33.03
N PRO A 351 2.21 12.20 -33.07
CA PRO A 351 2.63 10.97 -33.73
C PRO A 351 2.47 9.71 -32.86
N VAL A 352 2.24 9.84 -31.55
CA VAL A 352 2.35 8.75 -30.57
C VAL A 352 0.99 8.33 -29.99
N ILE A 353 0.14 9.30 -29.65
CA ILE A 353 -1.12 9.06 -28.95
C ILE A 353 -2.23 8.74 -29.95
N GLY A 354 -2.50 9.60 -30.93
CA GLY A 354 -3.36 9.28 -32.07
C GLY A 354 -4.68 8.59 -31.69
N ASP A 355 -4.84 7.32 -32.07
CA ASP A 355 -6.04 6.52 -31.82
C ASP A 355 -6.07 5.81 -30.46
N ARG A 356 -4.99 5.88 -29.68
CA ARG A 356 -4.87 5.39 -28.30
C ARG A 356 -5.60 6.26 -27.29
N SER A 357 -5.85 7.53 -27.62
CA SER A 357 -6.69 8.42 -26.82
C SER A 357 -8.17 8.27 -27.16
N PHE A 358 -9.03 8.45 -26.15
CA PHE A 358 -10.47 8.57 -26.32
C PHE A 358 -10.92 9.84 -27.08
N GLY A 359 -10.03 10.81 -27.29
CA GLY A 359 -10.34 11.99 -28.11
C GLY A 359 -9.58 13.25 -27.70
N ASP A 360 -10.00 14.38 -28.25
CA ASP A 360 -9.43 15.71 -28.00
C ASP A 360 -10.18 16.50 -26.91
N ASN A 361 -11.29 15.96 -26.40
CA ASN A 361 -12.11 16.59 -25.37
C ASN A 361 -11.78 16.01 -23.98
N PRO A 362 -11.25 16.81 -23.04
CA PRO A 362 -10.86 16.32 -21.72
C PRO A 362 -12.01 15.68 -20.94
N ASN A 363 -13.26 16.11 -21.13
CA ASN A 363 -14.41 15.53 -20.44
C ASN A 363 -14.78 14.15 -20.98
N ILE A 364 -14.58 13.90 -22.28
CA ILE A 364 -14.79 12.57 -22.87
C ILE A 364 -13.70 11.61 -22.38
N VAL A 365 -12.44 12.04 -22.47
CA VAL A 365 -11.28 11.25 -22.00
C VAL A 365 -11.42 10.91 -20.52
N THR A 366 -11.76 11.90 -19.68
CA THR A 366 -11.99 11.70 -18.24
C THR A 366 -13.10 10.67 -18.00
N ARG A 367 -14.28 10.87 -18.59
CA ARG A 367 -15.45 10.02 -18.33
C ARG A 367 -15.22 8.57 -18.77
N LEU A 368 -14.63 8.36 -19.95
CA LEU A 368 -14.45 7.02 -20.51
C LEU A 368 -13.22 6.32 -19.92
N GLY A 369 -12.09 7.02 -19.80
CA GLY A 369 -10.88 6.49 -19.20
C GLY A 369 -11.11 5.99 -17.77
N ILE A 370 -11.82 6.75 -16.92
CA ILE A 370 -12.13 6.31 -15.55
C ILE A 370 -12.98 5.03 -15.55
N GLN A 371 -13.91 4.89 -16.49
CA GLN A 371 -14.73 3.67 -16.58
C GLN A 371 -13.90 2.48 -17.02
N THR A 372 -12.98 2.66 -17.99
CA THR A 372 -12.03 1.62 -18.37
C THR A 372 -11.13 1.20 -17.20
N MET A 373 -10.57 2.17 -16.46
CA MET A 373 -9.79 1.92 -15.24
C MET A 373 -10.58 1.08 -14.24
N LYS A 374 -11.79 1.51 -13.87
CA LYS A 374 -12.66 0.78 -12.94
C LYS A 374 -13.02 -0.62 -13.44
N GLY A 375 -13.23 -0.80 -14.74
CA GLY A 375 -13.50 -2.09 -15.34
C GLY A 375 -12.32 -3.07 -15.19
N ILE A 376 -11.08 -2.60 -15.39
CA ILE A 376 -9.86 -3.39 -15.19
C ILE A 376 -9.72 -3.77 -13.70
N GLN A 377 -9.85 -2.77 -12.81
CA GLN A 377 -9.76 -2.97 -11.36
C GLN A 377 -10.80 -3.97 -10.83
N ASN A 378 -12.02 -3.94 -11.37
CA ASN A 378 -13.11 -4.85 -10.98
C ASN A 378 -12.78 -6.34 -11.20
N GLU A 379 -11.85 -6.67 -12.10
CA GLU A 379 -11.43 -8.05 -12.33
C GLU A 379 -10.24 -8.49 -11.43
N GLY A 380 -9.79 -7.59 -10.55
CA GLY A 380 -8.61 -7.80 -9.70
C GLY A 380 -7.29 -7.63 -10.47
N VAL A 381 -7.28 -6.77 -11.49
CA VAL A 381 -6.07 -6.43 -12.26
C VAL A 381 -5.73 -4.96 -12.00
N ILE A 382 -4.45 -4.69 -11.76
CA ILE A 382 -3.96 -3.34 -11.48
C ILE A 382 -4.02 -2.53 -12.78
N SER A 383 -4.75 -1.42 -12.75
CA SER A 383 -4.82 -0.45 -13.85
C SER A 383 -3.79 0.66 -13.65
N VAL A 384 -3.09 1.03 -14.73
CA VAL A 384 -2.13 2.14 -14.72
C VAL A 384 -2.63 3.28 -15.60
N ILE A 385 -2.92 4.43 -15.00
CA ILE A 385 -3.31 5.63 -15.74
C ILE A 385 -2.06 6.29 -16.35
N LYS A 386 -2.10 6.60 -17.66
CA LYS A 386 -0.92 7.09 -18.39
C LYS A 386 -1.25 8.09 -19.51
N HIS A 387 -0.33 8.95 -19.94
CA HIS A 387 1.03 9.14 -19.44
C HIS A 387 1.10 10.51 -18.75
N PHE A 388 1.11 10.53 -17.42
CA PHE A 388 1.14 11.77 -16.64
C PHE A 388 2.39 12.59 -16.98
N PRO A 389 2.33 13.92 -17.15
CA PRO A 389 1.19 14.82 -16.93
C PRO A 389 0.33 15.08 -18.18
N GLY A 390 0.48 14.28 -19.24
CA GLY A 390 -0.29 14.35 -20.48
C GLY A 390 0.59 14.49 -21.73
N HIS A 391 0.58 13.47 -22.58
CA HIS A 391 1.40 13.36 -23.81
C HIS A 391 0.66 13.83 -25.07
N GLY A 392 -0.66 14.04 -25.00
CA GLY A 392 -1.50 14.26 -26.19
C GLY A 392 -1.29 15.59 -26.95
N ASP A 393 -0.47 16.52 -26.46
CA ASP A 393 -0.10 17.76 -27.16
C ASP A 393 1.36 17.78 -27.67
N THR A 394 2.08 16.67 -27.60
CA THR A 394 3.46 16.60 -28.12
C THR A 394 3.48 16.59 -29.65
N GLY A 395 4.55 17.14 -30.23
CA GLY A 395 4.77 17.17 -31.69
C GLY A 395 5.88 16.24 -32.19
N VAL A 396 6.53 15.52 -31.28
CA VAL A 396 7.62 14.56 -31.56
C VAL A 396 7.41 13.30 -30.72
N ASP A 397 7.94 12.18 -31.20
CA ASP A 397 7.80 10.88 -30.53
C ASP A 397 8.85 10.70 -29.44
N SER A 398 8.43 10.41 -28.20
CA SER A 398 9.33 10.15 -27.06
C SER A 398 10.21 8.91 -27.23
N HIS A 399 9.84 7.99 -28.13
CA HIS A 399 10.71 6.87 -28.48
C HIS A 399 11.94 7.32 -29.28
N LEU A 400 11.91 8.52 -29.89
CA LEU A 400 12.93 9.02 -30.80
C LEU A 400 13.65 10.27 -30.30
N GLU A 401 12.95 11.20 -29.64
CA GLU A 401 13.51 12.45 -29.12
C GLU A 401 12.73 12.91 -27.88
N LEU A 402 13.36 13.68 -26.98
CA LEU A 402 12.70 14.23 -25.80
C LEU A 402 11.59 15.25 -26.17
N PRO A 403 10.29 14.93 -26.00
CA PRO A 403 9.21 15.85 -26.32
C PRO A 403 9.17 17.01 -25.33
N LYS A 404 8.78 18.18 -25.85
CA LYS A 404 8.65 19.40 -25.05
C LYS A 404 7.23 19.93 -25.15
N VAL A 405 6.60 20.22 -24.01
CA VAL A 405 5.30 20.89 -23.94
C VAL A 405 5.48 22.23 -23.24
N ASN A 406 5.33 23.33 -23.99
CA ASN A 406 5.59 24.69 -23.48
C ASN A 406 4.35 25.31 -22.81
N LYS A 407 3.76 24.60 -21.85
CA LYS A 407 2.56 25.02 -21.10
C LYS A 407 2.90 25.23 -19.62
N SER A 408 2.32 26.27 -19.03
CA SER A 408 2.34 26.51 -17.59
C SER A 408 1.41 25.54 -16.87
N TYR A 409 1.60 25.38 -15.57
CA TYR A 409 0.71 24.57 -14.73
C TYR A 409 -0.78 24.96 -14.89
N LYS A 410 -1.09 26.25 -14.98
CA LYS A 410 -2.46 26.76 -15.19
C LYS A 410 -3.06 26.39 -16.56
N GLU A 411 -2.21 26.20 -17.57
CA GLU A 411 -2.63 25.75 -18.90
C GLU A 411 -2.88 24.24 -18.87
N LEU A 412 -1.95 23.46 -18.31
CA LEU A 412 -2.08 22.00 -18.16
C LEU A 412 -3.31 21.61 -17.31
N SER A 413 -3.57 22.33 -16.21
CA SER A 413 -4.71 22.07 -15.31
C SER A 413 -6.09 22.25 -15.95
N LYS A 414 -6.16 22.86 -17.14
CA LYS A 414 -7.39 23.05 -17.90
C LYS A 414 -7.60 22.02 -19.00
N LEU A 415 -6.60 21.20 -19.31
CA LEU A 415 -6.65 20.26 -20.42
C LEU A 415 -5.99 18.93 -20.06
N GLU A 416 -4.66 18.86 -20.08
CA GLU A 416 -3.91 17.61 -19.91
C GLU A 416 -4.13 16.95 -18.55
N LEU A 417 -4.15 17.74 -17.47
CA LEU A 417 -4.23 17.20 -16.10
C LEU A 417 -5.68 16.90 -15.66
N VAL A 418 -6.68 17.32 -16.43
CA VAL A 418 -8.10 17.15 -16.05
C VAL A 418 -8.46 15.66 -15.87
N PRO A 419 -8.12 14.74 -16.80
CA PRO A 419 -8.39 13.32 -16.62
C PRO A 419 -7.64 12.71 -15.44
N PHE A 420 -6.37 13.05 -15.24
CA PHE A 420 -5.54 12.49 -14.17
C PHE A 420 -6.03 12.89 -12.79
N LYS A 421 -6.27 14.19 -12.56
CA LYS A 421 -6.82 14.68 -11.29
C LYS A 421 -8.11 13.96 -10.93
N LYS A 422 -8.99 13.75 -11.91
CA LYS A 422 -10.26 13.08 -11.67
C LYS A 422 -10.08 11.58 -11.43
N ALA A 423 -9.20 10.90 -12.18
CA ALA A 423 -8.92 9.48 -11.98
C ALA A 423 -8.33 9.19 -10.60
N ILE A 424 -7.41 10.05 -10.11
CA ILE A 424 -6.85 9.98 -8.76
C ILE A 424 -7.97 10.05 -7.71
N SER A 425 -8.85 11.06 -7.80
CA SER A 425 -10.00 11.19 -6.89
C SER A 425 -11.04 10.05 -7.00
N GLU A 426 -10.93 9.19 -8.01
CA GLU A 426 -11.85 8.09 -8.29
C GLU A 426 -11.19 6.72 -8.08
N GLY A 427 -10.04 6.69 -7.39
CA GLY A 427 -9.37 5.47 -6.97
C GLY A 427 -8.36 4.90 -7.95
N ALA A 428 -7.65 5.74 -8.71
CA ALA A 428 -6.47 5.29 -9.45
C ALA A 428 -5.40 4.79 -8.46
N ASP A 429 -4.82 3.63 -8.76
CA ASP A 429 -3.83 2.98 -7.88
C ASP A 429 -2.38 3.19 -8.35
N VAL A 430 -2.19 3.32 -9.66
CA VAL A 430 -0.87 3.50 -10.27
C VAL A 430 -0.94 4.59 -11.33
N SER A 431 0.02 5.51 -11.31
CA SER A 431 0.18 6.52 -12.35
C SER A 431 1.55 6.38 -13.01
N MET A 432 1.55 6.24 -14.34
CA MET A 432 2.78 6.24 -15.14
C MET A 432 3.15 7.66 -15.56
N VAL A 433 4.41 8.04 -15.34
CA VAL A 433 4.92 9.38 -15.63
C VAL A 433 5.80 9.37 -16.88
N ALA A 434 5.41 10.17 -17.86
CA ALA A 434 6.02 10.28 -19.17
C ALA A 434 7.40 10.96 -19.16
N HIS A 435 8.20 10.70 -20.19
CA HIS A 435 9.43 11.42 -20.47
C HIS A 435 9.17 12.70 -21.28
N ILE A 436 8.51 13.69 -20.67
CA ILE A 436 8.17 14.97 -21.32
C ILE A 436 8.83 16.12 -20.57
N LEU A 437 9.55 17.00 -21.28
CA LEU A 437 10.07 18.23 -20.70
C LEU A 437 8.99 19.31 -20.64
N LEU A 438 8.87 19.98 -19.50
CA LEU A 438 7.89 21.03 -19.23
C LEU A 438 8.58 22.33 -18.83
N PRO A 439 9.21 23.09 -19.74
CA PRO A 439 10.10 24.20 -19.37
C PRO A 439 9.49 25.32 -18.53
N LYS A 440 8.15 25.45 -18.48
CA LYS A 440 7.47 26.43 -17.61
C LYS A 440 7.20 25.91 -16.19
N ILE A 441 7.58 24.68 -15.89
CA ILE A 441 7.45 24.01 -14.59
C ILE A 441 8.84 23.50 -14.19
N GLU A 442 9.44 22.63 -15.01
CA GLU A 442 10.78 22.10 -14.82
C GLU A 442 11.59 22.25 -16.12
N GLU A 443 12.67 23.03 -16.05
CA GLU A 443 13.54 23.31 -17.20
C GLU A 443 14.59 22.22 -17.45
N THR A 444 14.99 21.50 -16.39
CA THR A 444 16.14 20.60 -16.43
C THR A 444 15.75 19.18 -16.81
N TYR A 445 14.75 18.64 -16.13
CA TYR A 445 14.43 17.22 -16.18
C TYR A 445 13.07 16.96 -16.83
N PRO A 446 12.92 15.85 -17.58
CA PRO A 446 11.60 15.39 -17.98
C PRO A 446 10.73 15.09 -16.74
N ALA A 447 9.41 15.07 -16.94
CA ALA A 447 8.42 14.85 -15.88
C ALA A 447 8.74 13.62 -15.00
N SER A 448 9.16 12.50 -15.60
CA SER A 448 9.55 11.27 -14.89
C SER A 448 10.73 11.41 -13.93
N MET A 449 11.50 12.50 -14.04
CA MET A 449 12.70 12.80 -13.25
C MET A 449 12.57 14.11 -12.46
N SER A 450 11.40 14.75 -12.51
CA SER A 450 11.16 16.08 -11.94
C SER A 450 10.43 15.98 -10.61
N LYS A 451 11.09 16.44 -9.53
CA LYS A 451 10.47 16.58 -8.21
C LYS A 451 9.27 17.54 -8.24
N GLN A 452 9.32 18.58 -9.07
CA GLN A 452 8.21 19.53 -9.20
C GLN A 452 6.97 18.87 -9.81
N VAL A 453 7.15 17.92 -10.73
CA VAL A 453 6.04 17.23 -11.38
C VAL A 453 5.53 16.06 -10.54
N ILE A 454 6.43 15.20 -10.06
CA ILE A 454 6.04 14.01 -9.29
C ILE A 454 5.66 14.39 -7.86
N THR A 455 6.58 14.92 -7.05
CA THR A 455 6.22 15.36 -5.69
C THR A 455 5.26 16.55 -5.74
N GLY A 456 5.64 17.65 -6.38
CA GLY A 456 4.86 18.89 -6.30
C GLY A 456 3.43 18.80 -6.85
N ILE A 457 3.24 18.21 -8.04
CA ILE A 457 1.90 18.13 -8.64
C ILE A 457 1.19 16.83 -8.27
N LEU A 458 1.84 15.68 -8.47
CA LEU A 458 1.15 14.40 -8.32
C LEU A 458 0.94 14.05 -6.85
N ARG A 459 1.98 14.12 -6.00
CA ARG A 459 1.86 13.86 -4.55
C ARG A 459 1.16 15.00 -3.83
N ASP A 460 1.68 16.23 -3.93
CA ASP A 460 1.24 17.32 -3.05
C ASP A 460 -0.09 17.93 -3.54
N ASP A 461 -0.16 18.44 -4.77
CA ASP A 461 -1.38 19.11 -5.26
C ASP A 461 -2.57 18.14 -5.43
N TYR A 462 -2.31 16.90 -5.86
CA TYR A 462 -3.36 15.90 -6.17
C TYR A 462 -3.53 14.83 -5.08
N ASN A 463 -2.75 14.89 -4.00
CA ASN A 463 -2.80 13.94 -2.88
C ASN A 463 -2.73 12.47 -3.34
N PHE A 464 -1.91 12.18 -4.35
CA PHE A 464 -1.81 10.82 -4.90
C PHE A 464 -0.91 9.96 -4.01
N ASN A 465 -1.50 9.04 -3.27
CA ASN A 465 -0.79 8.11 -2.38
C ASN A 465 -0.51 6.73 -3.00
N GLY A 466 -0.96 6.50 -4.24
CA GLY A 466 -0.70 5.25 -4.98
C GLY A 466 0.73 5.12 -5.50
N VAL A 467 0.99 4.10 -6.32
CA VAL A 467 2.32 3.85 -6.89
C VAL A 467 2.59 4.79 -8.07
N VAL A 468 3.73 5.46 -8.07
CA VAL A 468 4.23 6.23 -9.22
C VAL A 468 5.26 5.40 -9.96
N ILE A 469 4.97 5.06 -11.20
CA ILE A 469 5.88 4.34 -12.09
C ILE A 469 6.42 5.26 -13.18
N THR A 470 7.69 5.13 -13.55
CA THR A 470 8.19 5.81 -14.75
C THR A 470 7.66 5.16 -16.03
N ASP A 471 7.56 5.92 -17.12
CA ASP A 471 7.63 5.32 -18.45
C ASP A 471 9.01 4.64 -18.65
N ASP A 472 9.17 3.89 -19.74
CA ASP A 472 10.36 3.07 -19.93
C ASP A 472 11.66 3.89 -20.03
N LEU A 473 12.53 3.75 -19.02
CA LEU A 473 13.80 4.45 -18.96
C LEU A 473 14.78 4.04 -20.07
N THR A 474 14.45 3.01 -20.86
CA THR A 474 15.22 2.62 -22.05
C THR A 474 14.80 3.32 -23.34
N MET A 475 13.80 4.21 -23.30
CA MET A 475 13.38 5.03 -24.44
C MET A 475 14.42 6.09 -24.83
N GLY A 476 14.41 6.52 -26.10
CA GLY A 476 15.32 7.53 -26.66
C GLY A 476 15.30 8.87 -25.90
N ALA A 477 14.11 9.31 -25.46
CA ALA A 477 13.96 10.52 -24.64
C ALA A 477 14.82 10.54 -23.36
N ILE A 478 15.21 9.36 -22.85
CA ILE A 478 16.15 9.22 -21.73
C ILE A 478 17.53 8.84 -22.24
N THR A 479 17.66 7.73 -22.98
CA THR A 479 18.96 7.14 -23.35
C THR A 479 19.84 8.04 -24.22
N ASP A 480 19.27 8.95 -25.00
CA ASP A 480 20.03 9.89 -25.83
C ASP A 480 20.56 11.11 -25.04
N HIS A 481 20.04 11.34 -23.83
CA HIS A 481 20.29 12.56 -23.04
C HIS A 481 20.88 12.28 -21.65
N TYR A 482 20.63 11.09 -21.11
CA TYR A 482 20.97 10.71 -19.74
C TYR A 482 21.54 9.29 -19.70
N ASN A 483 22.42 9.04 -18.74
CA ASN A 483 22.70 7.68 -18.34
C ASN A 483 21.49 7.11 -17.61
N VAL A 484 21.01 5.93 -18.02
CA VAL A 484 19.78 5.35 -17.46
C VAL A 484 19.86 5.06 -15.96
N ALA A 485 21.02 4.63 -15.45
CA ALA A 485 21.19 4.37 -14.03
C ALA A 485 21.16 5.67 -13.20
N ASP A 486 21.77 6.73 -13.71
CA ASP A 486 21.66 8.07 -13.09
C ASP A 486 20.24 8.63 -13.19
N ALA A 487 19.56 8.38 -14.31
CA ALA A 487 18.16 8.76 -14.51
C ALA A 487 17.24 8.05 -13.51
N ALA A 488 17.46 6.75 -13.25
CA ALA A 488 16.74 5.98 -12.25
C ALA A 488 16.88 6.58 -10.84
N VAL A 489 18.11 6.89 -10.40
CA VAL A 489 18.37 7.58 -9.11
C VAL A 489 17.61 8.90 -9.05
N GLN A 490 17.68 9.71 -10.11
CA GLN A 490 17.00 10.99 -10.17
C GLN A 490 15.47 10.85 -10.12
N SER A 491 14.89 9.85 -10.78
CA SER A 491 13.45 9.55 -10.72
C SER A 491 13.00 9.17 -9.30
N VAL A 492 13.79 8.38 -8.57
CA VAL A 492 13.49 8.04 -7.16
C VAL A 492 13.54 9.27 -6.26
N LYS A 493 14.56 10.12 -6.43
CA LYS A 493 14.68 11.41 -5.72
C LYS A 493 13.54 12.38 -6.04
N ALA A 494 12.96 12.26 -7.24
CA ALA A 494 11.78 13.00 -7.66
C ALA A 494 10.47 12.46 -7.07
N GLY A 495 10.45 11.24 -6.51
CA GLY A 495 9.28 10.63 -5.88
C GLY A 495 8.66 9.46 -6.64
N ALA A 496 9.32 8.95 -7.70
CA ALA A 496 8.90 7.70 -8.34
C ALA A 496 9.17 6.51 -7.40
N ASP A 497 8.24 5.56 -7.36
CA ASP A 497 8.35 4.34 -6.55
C ASP A 497 8.88 3.16 -7.37
N LEU A 498 8.45 3.07 -8.63
CA LEU A 498 8.71 1.93 -9.50
C LEU A 498 9.36 2.40 -10.81
N LEU A 499 10.42 1.72 -11.22
CA LEU A 499 11.26 2.09 -12.36
C LEU A 499 11.11 1.07 -13.47
N LEU A 500 10.57 1.48 -14.61
CA LEU A 500 10.42 0.61 -15.77
C LEU A 500 11.73 0.56 -16.57
N VAL A 501 12.31 -0.64 -16.70
CA VAL A 501 13.54 -0.91 -17.46
C VAL A 501 13.29 -2.10 -18.39
N ALA A 502 12.78 -1.82 -19.59
CA ALA A 502 12.05 -2.80 -20.39
C ALA A 502 12.87 -3.74 -21.28
N HIS A 503 14.09 -3.38 -21.70
CA HIS A 503 14.71 -4.05 -22.86
C HIS A 503 16.11 -4.63 -22.64
N ASP A 504 16.83 -4.25 -21.60
CA ASP A 504 18.20 -4.73 -21.34
C ASP A 504 18.37 -5.24 -19.90
N PRO A 505 18.43 -6.57 -19.68
CA PRO A 505 18.67 -7.14 -18.36
C PRO A 505 20.03 -6.75 -17.75
N ASN A 506 21.04 -6.40 -18.55
CA ASN A 506 22.29 -5.85 -18.01
C ASN A 506 22.09 -4.44 -17.46
N LEU A 507 21.09 -3.72 -17.97
CA LEU A 507 20.74 -2.40 -17.50
C LEU A 507 19.97 -2.46 -16.19
N ILE A 508 19.15 -3.49 -15.98
CA ILE A 508 18.53 -3.80 -14.68
C ILE A 508 19.61 -3.91 -13.60
N ALA A 509 20.66 -4.70 -13.84
CA ALA A 509 21.78 -4.85 -12.91
C ALA A 509 22.47 -3.51 -12.60
N LYS A 510 22.72 -2.69 -13.63
CA LYS A 510 23.35 -1.37 -13.44
C LYS A 510 22.46 -0.41 -12.66
N VAL A 511 21.15 -0.40 -12.91
CA VAL A 511 20.19 0.42 -12.17
C VAL A 511 20.15 -0.02 -10.70
N PHE A 512 20.08 -1.33 -10.45
CA PHE A 512 20.13 -1.91 -9.11
C PHE A 512 21.39 -1.47 -8.35
N ASP A 513 22.57 -1.72 -8.92
CA ASP A 513 23.86 -1.38 -8.29
C ASP A 513 23.98 0.13 -8.03
N LYS A 514 23.45 0.95 -8.94
CA LYS A 514 23.49 2.41 -8.83
C LYS A 514 22.57 2.92 -7.74
N LEU A 515 21.35 2.38 -7.61
CA LEU A 515 20.43 2.72 -6.52
C LEU A 515 21.03 2.33 -5.17
N LYS A 516 21.60 1.13 -5.07
CA LYS A 516 22.27 0.66 -3.86
C LYS A 516 23.40 1.59 -3.46
N ALA A 517 24.28 1.93 -4.40
CA ALA A 517 25.35 2.88 -4.14
C ALA A 517 24.84 4.27 -3.77
N ALA A 518 23.72 4.73 -4.33
CA ALA A 518 23.12 6.02 -3.98
C ALA A 518 22.62 6.03 -2.53
N VAL A 519 22.04 4.93 -2.05
CA VAL A 519 21.62 4.79 -0.64
C VAL A 519 22.82 4.68 0.29
N GLU A 520 23.78 3.79 -0.01
CA GLU A 520 24.98 3.59 0.81
C GLU A 520 25.84 4.86 0.95
N ASN A 521 25.82 5.74 -0.05
CA ASN A 521 26.53 7.03 -0.03
C ASN A 521 25.68 8.19 0.52
N GLY A 522 24.43 7.95 0.92
CA GLY A 522 23.52 8.96 1.47
C GLY A 522 22.97 9.97 0.45
N GLU A 523 23.03 9.66 -0.85
CA GLU A 523 22.36 10.45 -1.89
C GLU A 523 20.84 10.26 -1.87
N ILE A 524 20.38 9.06 -1.51
CA ILE A 524 18.98 8.71 -1.23
C ILE A 524 18.94 8.17 0.21
N SER A 525 18.01 8.64 1.04
CA SER A 525 17.79 8.05 2.37
C SER A 525 17.14 6.68 2.23
N GLU A 526 17.44 5.75 3.14
CA GLU A 526 16.75 4.46 3.16
C GLU A 526 15.23 4.64 3.42
N ASP A 527 14.83 5.62 4.25
CA ASP A 527 13.41 5.95 4.46
C ASP A 527 12.68 6.27 3.16
N ARG A 528 13.34 6.93 2.20
CA ARG A 528 12.74 7.23 0.89
C ARG A 528 12.53 5.95 0.06
N ILE A 529 13.38 4.96 0.23
CA ILE A 529 13.19 3.62 -0.36
C ILE A 529 12.02 2.94 0.33
N ASP A 530 11.96 2.99 1.66
CA ASP A 530 10.93 2.35 2.46
C ASP A 530 9.53 2.86 2.12
N GLU A 531 9.34 4.17 2.01
CA GLU A 531 8.09 4.77 1.54
C GLU A 531 7.62 4.21 0.19
N SER A 532 8.54 3.99 -0.74
CA SER A 532 8.19 3.48 -2.07
C SER A 532 7.88 1.99 -2.05
N VAL A 533 8.67 1.22 -1.33
CA VAL A 533 8.49 -0.22 -1.20
C VAL A 533 7.20 -0.53 -0.44
N GLU A 534 6.86 0.26 0.58
CA GLU A 534 5.57 0.19 1.27
C GLU A 534 4.40 0.39 0.31
N ARG A 535 4.39 1.45 -0.51
CA ARG A 535 3.34 1.66 -1.53
C ARG A 535 3.23 0.50 -2.51
N ILE A 536 4.36 -0.05 -2.96
CA ILE A 536 4.40 -1.18 -3.88
C ILE A 536 3.82 -2.43 -3.23
N ILE A 537 4.20 -2.71 -1.99
CA ILE A 537 3.71 -3.88 -1.26
C ILE A 537 2.22 -3.72 -0.97
N ASN A 538 1.78 -2.56 -0.47
CA ASN A 538 0.36 -2.25 -0.22
C ASN A 538 -0.47 -2.41 -1.50
N LEU A 539 0.06 -2.02 -2.66
CA LEU A 539 -0.57 -2.30 -3.96
C LEU A 539 -0.71 -3.81 -4.21
N LYS A 540 0.35 -4.61 -3.99
CA LYS A 540 0.31 -6.06 -4.19
C LYS A 540 -0.72 -6.73 -3.28
N MET A 541 -0.87 -6.26 -2.05
CA MET A 541 -1.82 -6.84 -1.09
C MET A 541 -3.25 -6.38 -1.33
N LYS A 542 -3.47 -5.12 -1.70
CA LYS A 542 -4.78 -4.61 -2.13
C LYS A 542 -5.41 -5.47 -3.22
N TYR A 543 -4.58 -6.02 -4.11
CA TYR A 543 -5.01 -6.89 -5.21
C TYR A 543 -4.87 -8.39 -4.90
N GLU A 544 -4.55 -8.74 -3.65
CA GLU A 544 -4.37 -10.12 -3.17
C GLU A 544 -3.46 -10.95 -4.09
N LEU A 545 -2.37 -10.33 -4.57
CA LEU A 545 -1.52 -10.98 -5.55
C LEU A 545 -0.91 -12.25 -4.98
N SER A 546 -0.76 -13.25 -5.85
CA SER A 546 -0.10 -14.50 -5.53
C SER A 546 0.67 -15.04 -6.73
N ASP A 547 1.74 -15.78 -6.44
CA ASP A 547 2.50 -16.53 -7.43
C ASP A 547 1.88 -17.91 -7.71
N GLU A 548 0.60 -18.09 -7.38
CA GLU A 548 -0.11 -19.30 -7.74
C GLU A 548 -0.17 -19.49 -9.26
N ARG A 549 -0.10 -20.75 -9.67
CA ARG A 549 -0.06 -21.10 -11.09
C ARG A 549 -1.40 -20.80 -11.75
N THR A 550 -1.35 -20.09 -12.87
CA THR A 550 -2.49 -19.85 -13.75
C THR A 550 -2.74 -21.08 -14.65
N PRO A 551 -3.95 -21.63 -14.71
CA PRO A 551 -4.28 -22.71 -15.64
C PRO A 551 -4.39 -22.18 -17.08
N ILE A 552 -4.24 -23.06 -18.08
CA ILE A 552 -4.45 -22.67 -19.49
C ILE A 552 -5.92 -22.31 -19.71
N PRO A 553 -6.25 -21.08 -20.17
CA PRO A 553 -7.63 -20.61 -20.24
C PRO A 553 -8.39 -21.10 -21.46
N ASN A 554 -9.71 -21.24 -21.29
CA ASN A 554 -10.67 -21.19 -22.40
C ASN A 554 -11.05 -19.73 -22.67
N VAL A 555 -10.52 -19.15 -23.74
CA VAL A 555 -10.69 -17.73 -24.10
C VAL A 555 -11.92 -17.47 -24.96
N GLN A 556 -12.66 -18.50 -25.36
CA GLN A 556 -13.82 -18.36 -26.23
C GLN A 556 -14.93 -17.44 -25.64
N PRO A 557 -15.30 -17.54 -24.34
CA PRO A 557 -16.28 -16.62 -23.77
C PRO A 557 -15.82 -15.16 -23.79
N ILE A 558 -14.53 -14.91 -23.55
CA ILE A 558 -13.94 -13.57 -23.61
C ILE A 558 -14.01 -13.03 -25.05
N ASN A 559 -13.70 -13.86 -26.04
CA ASN A 559 -13.79 -13.47 -27.45
C ASN A 559 -15.23 -13.13 -27.88
N GLU A 560 -16.23 -13.82 -27.35
CA GLU A 560 -17.65 -13.51 -27.59
C GLU A 560 -18.02 -12.14 -26.99
N GLU A 561 -17.52 -11.80 -25.80
CA GLU A 561 -17.68 -10.46 -25.23
C GLU A 561 -17.01 -9.37 -26.09
N VAL A 562 -15.80 -9.64 -26.61
CA VAL A 562 -15.11 -8.72 -27.54
C VAL A 562 -15.94 -8.50 -28.81
N GLU A 563 -16.53 -9.55 -29.40
CA GLU A 563 -17.40 -9.42 -30.58
C GLU A 563 -18.60 -8.51 -30.33
N VAL A 564 -19.21 -8.62 -29.14
CA VAL A 564 -20.33 -7.73 -28.75
C VAL A 564 -19.88 -6.27 -28.66
N ILE A 565 -18.66 -6.02 -28.17
CA ILE A 565 -18.10 -4.65 -28.16
C ILE A 565 -17.84 -4.16 -29.59
N LEU A 566 -17.20 -4.98 -30.43
CA LEU A 566 -16.89 -4.62 -31.81
C LEU A 566 -18.16 -4.26 -32.61
N GLN A 567 -19.27 -4.97 -32.41
CA GLN A 567 -20.56 -4.66 -33.04
C GLN A 567 -21.19 -3.35 -32.57
N LYS A 568 -20.86 -2.87 -31.36
CA LYS A 568 -21.37 -1.59 -30.83
C LYS A 568 -20.56 -0.39 -31.33
N VAL A 569 -19.31 -0.63 -31.74
CA VAL A 569 -18.33 0.41 -32.11
C VAL A 569 -18.15 0.49 -33.64
N SER A 570 -18.60 -0.53 -34.38
CA SER A 570 -18.57 -0.63 -35.85
C SER A 570 -19.51 0.31 -36.59
#